data_AF-B9Z0T7-F1
#
_entry.id   AF-B9Z0T7-F1
#
_cell.length_a   1.000
_cell.length_b   1.000
_cell.length_c   1.000
_cell.angle_alpha   90.00
_cell.angle_beta   90.00
_cell.angle_gamma   90.00
#
_symmetry.space_group_name_H-M   'P 1'
#
loop_
_entity.id
_entity.type
_entity.pdbx_description
1 polymer ?
#
loop_
_entity_poly.entity_id
_entity_poly.type
_entity_poly.pdbx_seq_one_letter_code
_entity_poly.pdbx_strand_id
1 'polypeptide(L)'
;MTDGLLQDVLLLALGSYILHAVWRVMRSGSGIAWAVLVAGYLVTAWLSKAALPSLAGVALWLPLLYPYAWMAVSALLWFACTMTPGAEAAPHVEDLSELTAYFYSQLALNLAVALLSVALPWQSWWLYLFFPPLMVGIGYFWYRMRLWRDTQQLGADDVMRRGAAILAWLVPLAVLAVAARWTPLLLALI
;
A
#
# COMPACT_ATOMS: atom_id res chain seq x y z
N MET A 1 21.71 8.10 -19.21
CA MET A 1 21.43 6.77 -18.64
C MET A 1 20.73 5.97 -19.71
N THR A 2 21.18 4.76 -20.02
CA THR A 2 20.51 3.90 -21.01
C THR A 2 19.15 3.47 -20.48
N ASP A 3 18.10 3.53 -21.29
CA ASP A 3 16.70 3.26 -20.90
C ASP A 3 16.53 1.93 -20.14
N GLY A 4 17.34 0.92 -20.44
CA GLY A 4 17.35 -0.36 -19.73
C GLY A 4 17.70 -0.27 -18.24
N LEU A 5 18.64 0.60 -17.85
CA LEU A 5 19.07 0.72 -16.45
C LEU A 5 17.97 1.35 -15.57
N LEU A 6 17.21 2.29 -16.13
CA LEU A 6 16.07 2.88 -15.43
C LEU A 6 14.96 1.83 -15.24
N GLN A 7 14.65 1.06 -16.29
CA GLN A 7 13.65 -0.01 -16.23
C GLN A 7 14.02 -1.06 -15.17
N ASP A 8 15.29 -1.50 -15.13
CA ASP A 8 15.77 -2.49 -14.16
C ASP A 8 15.62 -1.99 -12.72
N VAL A 9 15.99 -0.73 -12.45
CA VAL A 9 15.84 -0.12 -11.12
C VAL A 9 14.37 -0.06 -10.69
N LEU A 10 13.46 0.29 -11.60
CA LEU A 10 12.03 0.36 -11.31
C LEU A 10 11.44 -1.02 -11.01
N LEU A 11 11.81 -2.05 -11.79
CA LEU A 11 11.39 -3.43 -11.54
C LEU A 11 11.95 -3.98 -10.23
N LEU A 12 13.21 -3.66 -9.91
CA LEU A 12 13.83 -4.02 -8.63
C LEU A 12 13.09 -3.38 -7.45
N ALA A 13 12.62 -2.14 -7.57
CA ALA A 13 11.85 -1.48 -6.53
C ALA A 13 10.51 -2.20 -6.27
N LEU A 14 9.78 -2.57 -7.33
CA LEU A 14 8.53 -3.32 -7.23
C LEU A 14 8.76 -4.72 -6.65
N GLY A 15 9.75 -5.44 -7.15
CA GLY A 15 10.13 -6.76 -6.65
C GLY A 15 10.52 -6.71 -5.17
N SER A 16 11.33 -5.73 -4.77
CA SER A 16 11.74 -5.54 -3.37
C SER A 16 10.55 -5.28 -2.45
N TYR A 17 9.57 -4.49 -2.91
CA TYR A 17 8.35 -4.23 -2.15
C TYR A 17 7.49 -5.49 -1.98
N ILE A 18 7.31 -6.28 -3.04
CA ILE A 18 6.56 -7.55 -2.97
C ILE A 18 7.26 -8.52 -2.02
N LEU A 19 8.59 -8.67 -2.15
CA LEU A 19 9.39 -9.52 -1.27
C LEU A 19 9.28 -9.07 0.19
N HIS A 20 9.31 -7.76 0.44
CA HIS A 20 9.10 -7.23 1.77
C HIS A 20 7.71 -7.56 2.31
N ALA A 21 6.66 -7.37 1.51
CA ALA A 21 5.28 -7.72 1.89
C ALA A 21 5.17 -9.19 2.29
N VAL A 22 5.71 -10.10 1.48
CA VAL A 22 5.72 -11.54 1.74
C VAL A 22 6.52 -11.86 3.00
N TRP A 23 7.69 -11.25 3.17
CA TRP A 23 8.52 -11.41 4.37
C TRP A 23 7.79 -10.96 5.64
N ARG A 24 7.06 -9.82 5.59
CA ARG A 24 6.24 -9.35 6.72
C ARG A 24 5.16 -10.36 7.09
N VAL A 25 4.47 -10.93 6.09
CA VAL A 25 3.45 -11.96 6.32
C VAL A 25 4.06 -13.22 6.91
N MET A 26 5.16 -13.71 6.33
CA MET A 26 5.91 -14.87 6.84
C MET A 26 6.32 -14.69 8.30
N ARG A 27 6.93 -13.54 8.62
CA ARG A 27 7.42 -13.23 9.96
C ARG A 27 6.30 -13.16 10.99
N SER A 28 5.10 -12.74 10.61
CA SER A 28 3.98 -12.65 11.55
C SER A 28 3.45 -14.00 12.03
N GLY A 29 3.78 -15.10 11.34
CA GLY A 29 3.25 -16.44 11.66
C GLY A 29 1.73 -16.59 11.51
N SER A 30 1.03 -15.59 10.95
CA SER A 30 -0.43 -15.57 10.89
C SER A 30 -0.98 -16.23 9.64
N GLY A 31 -1.76 -17.30 9.83
CA GLY A 31 -2.51 -17.95 8.72
C GLY A 31 -3.55 -17.02 8.09
N ILE A 32 -4.16 -16.12 8.89
CA ILE A 32 -5.08 -15.10 8.38
C ILE A 32 -4.34 -14.14 7.46
N ALA A 33 -3.12 -13.71 7.83
CA ALA A 33 -2.32 -12.81 7.01
C ALA A 33 -2.03 -13.40 5.63
N TRP A 34 -1.69 -14.69 5.57
CA TRP A 34 -1.54 -15.41 4.30
C TRP A 34 -2.83 -15.47 3.49
N ALA A 35 -3.95 -15.82 4.13
CA ALA A 35 -5.23 -15.93 3.45
C ALA A 35 -5.66 -14.60 2.83
N VAL A 36 -5.53 -13.48 3.55
CA VAL A 36 -5.91 -12.16 3.02
C VAL A 36 -4.93 -11.65 1.97
N LEU A 37 -3.64 -11.99 2.06
CA LEU A 37 -2.63 -11.67 1.04
C LEU A 37 -2.99 -12.35 -0.29
N VAL A 38 -3.23 -13.66 -0.25
CA VAL A 38 -3.59 -14.47 -1.42
C VAL A 38 -4.94 -14.03 -1.99
N ALA A 39 -5.94 -13.81 -1.14
CA ALA A 39 -7.25 -13.35 -1.58
C ALA A 39 -7.18 -11.99 -2.27
N GLY A 40 -6.42 -11.04 -1.71
CA GLY A 40 -6.21 -9.73 -2.34
C GLY A 40 -5.60 -9.85 -3.73
N TYR A 41 -4.55 -10.67 -3.88
CA TYR A 41 -3.96 -10.95 -5.18
C TYR A 41 -4.96 -11.54 -6.17
N LEU A 42 -5.71 -12.57 -5.76
CA LEU A 42 -6.69 -13.25 -6.62
C LEU A 42 -7.83 -12.32 -7.07
N VAL A 43 -8.34 -11.48 -6.16
CA VAL A 43 -9.35 -10.47 -6.49
C VAL A 43 -8.81 -9.51 -7.55
N THR A 44 -7.59 -8.97 -7.37
CA THR A 44 -6.99 -8.06 -8.34
C THR A 44 -6.66 -8.75 -9.66
N ALA A 45 -6.21 -10.01 -9.65
CA ALA A 45 -5.98 -10.83 -10.84
C ALA A 45 -7.27 -11.04 -11.64
N TRP A 46 -8.36 -11.35 -10.95
CA TRP A 46 -9.68 -11.52 -11.56
C TRP A 46 -10.18 -10.21 -12.17
N LEU A 47 -10.11 -9.09 -11.43
CA LEU A 47 -10.47 -7.76 -11.94
C LEU A 47 -9.63 -7.37 -13.16
N SER A 48 -8.33 -7.65 -13.13
CA SER A 48 -7.41 -7.38 -14.24
C SER A 48 -7.83 -8.13 -15.51
N LYS A 49 -8.18 -9.42 -15.37
CA LYS A 49 -8.62 -10.23 -16.51
C LYS A 49 -9.98 -9.81 -17.03
N ALA A 50 -10.90 -9.47 -16.14
CA ALA A 50 -12.22 -8.98 -16.51
C ALA A 50 -12.13 -7.65 -17.28
N ALA A 51 -11.24 -6.75 -16.87
CA ALA A 51 -11.03 -5.46 -17.53
C ALA A 51 -10.30 -5.58 -18.89
N LEU A 52 -9.37 -6.53 -19.01
CA LEU A 52 -8.50 -6.68 -20.18
C LEU A 52 -8.55 -8.12 -20.73
N PRO A 53 -9.70 -8.60 -21.21
CA PRO A 53 -9.92 -10.01 -21.54
C PRO A 53 -9.07 -10.51 -22.71
N SER A 54 -8.68 -9.63 -23.64
CA SER A 54 -7.87 -9.97 -24.81
C SER A 54 -6.38 -10.11 -24.52
N LEU A 55 -5.89 -9.56 -23.39
CA LEU A 55 -4.46 -9.63 -23.05
C LEU A 55 -4.10 -10.97 -22.41
N ALA A 56 -3.08 -11.62 -22.96
CA ALA A 56 -2.57 -12.89 -22.47
C ALA A 56 -1.82 -12.70 -21.15
N GLY A 57 -2.03 -13.60 -20.20
CA GLY A 57 -1.34 -13.58 -18.90
C GLY A 57 -1.65 -12.37 -18.00
N VAL A 58 -2.59 -11.48 -18.36
CA VAL A 58 -2.84 -10.22 -17.64
C VAL A 58 -3.23 -10.43 -16.17
N ALA A 59 -3.90 -11.53 -15.85
CA ALA A 59 -4.22 -11.93 -14.48
C ALA A 59 -2.97 -12.19 -13.62
N LEU A 60 -1.84 -12.53 -14.26
CA LEU A 60 -0.59 -12.85 -13.60
C LEU A 60 0.32 -11.63 -13.50
N TRP A 61 0.64 -10.98 -14.61
CA TRP A 61 1.65 -9.92 -14.60
C TRP A 61 1.11 -8.56 -14.15
N LEU A 62 -0.16 -8.24 -14.38
CA LEU A 62 -0.70 -6.91 -14.03
C LEU A 62 -0.70 -6.67 -12.52
N PRO A 63 -1.18 -7.58 -11.66
CA PRO A 63 -1.09 -7.39 -10.21
C PRO A 63 0.34 -7.21 -9.69
N LEU A 64 1.34 -7.80 -10.36
CA LEU A 64 2.76 -7.63 -9.99
C LEU A 64 3.30 -6.24 -10.32
N LEU A 65 2.76 -5.58 -11.36
CA LEU A 65 3.09 -4.20 -11.69
C LEU A 65 2.41 -3.19 -10.76
N TYR A 66 1.27 -3.55 -10.19
CA TYR A 66 0.47 -2.69 -9.31
C TYR A 66 0.34 -3.28 -7.90
N PRO A 67 1.45 -3.53 -7.18
CA PRO A 67 1.39 -4.30 -5.95
C PRO A 67 0.66 -3.59 -4.80
N TYR A 68 0.62 -2.26 -4.81
CA TYR A 68 -0.18 -1.47 -3.87
C TYR A 68 -1.69 -1.66 -4.02
N ALA A 69 -2.17 -2.07 -5.20
CA ALA A 69 -3.59 -2.29 -5.45
C ALA A 69 -4.09 -3.52 -4.71
N TRP A 70 -3.45 -4.67 -4.94
CA TRP A 70 -3.86 -5.92 -4.28
C TRP A 70 -3.51 -5.90 -2.79
N MET A 71 -2.45 -5.19 -2.38
CA MET A 71 -2.15 -4.96 -0.97
C MET A 71 -3.23 -4.15 -0.24
N ALA A 72 -3.91 -3.21 -0.90
CA ALA A 72 -5.05 -2.52 -0.29
C ALA A 72 -6.27 -3.42 -0.13
N VAL A 73 -6.54 -4.29 -1.10
CA VAL A 73 -7.59 -5.32 -0.97
C VAL A 73 -7.25 -6.25 0.21
N SER A 74 -6.01 -6.73 0.29
CA SER A 74 -5.54 -7.53 1.43
C SER A 74 -5.66 -6.79 2.75
N ALA A 75 -5.34 -5.50 2.79
CA ALA A 75 -5.47 -4.69 4.01
C ALA A 75 -6.94 -4.54 4.44
N LEU A 76 -7.84 -4.31 3.49
CA LEU A 76 -9.28 -4.23 3.78
C LEU A 76 -9.78 -5.55 4.39
N LEU A 77 -9.41 -6.68 3.78
CA LEU A 77 -9.75 -8.01 4.28
C LEU A 77 -9.12 -8.29 5.65
N TRP A 78 -7.87 -7.89 5.87
CA TRP A 78 -7.19 -7.99 7.17
C TRP A 78 -8.03 -7.31 8.26
N PHE A 79 -8.38 -6.04 8.08
CA PHE A 79 -9.18 -5.32 9.07
C PHE A 79 -10.58 -5.89 9.25
N ALA A 80 -11.21 -6.38 8.18
CA ALA A 80 -12.50 -7.07 8.29
C ALA A 80 -12.41 -8.35 9.15
N CYS A 81 -11.27 -9.06 9.10
CA CYS A 81 -11.05 -10.28 9.88
C CYS A 81 -10.54 -10.04 11.30
N THR A 82 -9.79 -8.96 11.55
CA THR A 82 -9.08 -8.74 12.83
C THR A 82 -9.69 -7.66 13.72
N MET A 83 -10.64 -6.87 13.23
CA MET A 83 -11.39 -5.90 14.06
C MET A 83 -12.53 -6.57 14.82
N THR A 84 -12.26 -7.64 15.56
CA THR A 84 -13.21 -8.26 16.48
C THR A 84 -13.03 -7.70 17.91
N PRO A 85 -14.07 -7.13 18.53
CA PRO A 85 -13.99 -6.69 19.92
C PRO A 85 -13.71 -7.88 20.85
N GLY A 86 -12.66 -7.78 21.68
CA GLY A 86 -12.41 -8.72 22.78
C GLY A 86 -11.50 -9.91 22.49
N ALA A 87 -10.82 -9.96 21.34
CA ALA A 87 -9.81 -11.01 21.09
C ALA A 87 -8.55 -10.76 21.94
N GLU A 88 -8.20 -11.74 22.79
CA GLU A 88 -6.96 -11.71 23.58
C GLU A 88 -5.72 -11.62 22.69
N ALA A 89 -4.71 -10.89 23.19
CA ALA A 89 -3.48 -10.64 22.46
C ALA A 89 -2.70 -11.94 22.23
N ALA A 90 -2.52 -12.32 20.96
CA ALA A 90 -1.71 -13.48 20.57
C ALA A 90 -0.24 -13.29 20.98
N PRO A 91 0.51 -14.37 21.28
CA PRO A 91 1.89 -14.32 21.79
C PRO A 91 2.93 -13.63 20.88
N HIS A 92 2.58 -13.27 19.64
CA HIS A 92 3.42 -12.52 18.69
C HIS A 92 2.92 -11.08 18.49
N VAL A 93 2.63 -10.37 19.59
CA VAL A 93 2.02 -9.02 19.55
C VAL A 93 2.81 -8.03 18.71
N GLU A 94 4.15 -8.09 18.75
CA GLU A 94 5.01 -7.14 18.06
C GLU A 94 5.01 -7.33 16.54
N ASP A 95 5.24 -8.56 16.06
CA ASP A 95 5.22 -8.86 14.62
C ASP A 95 3.83 -8.63 13.98
N LEU A 96 2.75 -8.91 14.73
CA LEU A 96 1.37 -8.63 14.32
C LEU A 96 1.05 -7.13 14.32
N SER A 97 1.58 -6.37 15.28
CA SER A 97 1.43 -4.90 15.34
C SER A 97 2.08 -4.25 14.11
N GLU A 98 3.31 -4.63 13.81
CA GLU A 98 4.03 -4.11 12.66
C GLU A 98 3.41 -4.56 11.33
N LEU A 99 2.88 -5.78 11.22
CA LEU A 99 2.12 -6.22 10.05
C LEU A 99 0.81 -5.42 9.90
N THR A 100 0.12 -5.16 11.00
CA THR A 100 -1.08 -4.31 11.01
C THR A 100 -0.73 -2.88 10.60
N ALA A 101 0.43 -2.37 11.02
CA ALA A 101 0.95 -1.08 10.60
C ALA A 101 1.23 -1.05 9.09
N TYR A 102 1.76 -2.13 8.54
CA TYR A 102 1.98 -2.28 7.11
C TYR A 102 0.66 -2.26 6.33
N PHE A 103 -0.30 -3.12 6.65
CA PHE A 103 -1.60 -3.15 5.97
C PHE A 103 -2.36 -1.82 6.06
N TYR A 104 -2.37 -1.21 7.24
CA TYR A 104 -2.95 0.12 7.42
C TYR A 104 -2.32 1.15 6.48
N SER A 105 -1.00 1.13 6.32
CA SER A 105 -0.29 2.10 5.49
C SER A 105 -0.69 1.95 4.02
N GLN A 106 -0.90 0.72 3.56
CA GLN A 106 -1.38 0.46 2.19
C GLN A 106 -2.83 0.88 1.98
N LEU A 107 -3.68 0.67 2.99
CA LEU A 107 -5.06 1.12 2.95
C LEU A 107 -5.15 2.65 2.97
N ALA A 108 -4.35 3.32 3.80
CA ALA A 108 -4.28 4.78 3.88
C ALA A 108 -3.81 5.41 2.56
N LEU A 109 -2.78 4.83 1.92
CA LEU A 109 -2.34 5.25 0.60
C LEU A 109 -3.47 5.16 -0.43
N ASN A 110 -4.16 4.02 -0.50
CA ASN A 110 -5.20 3.81 -1.52
C ASN A 110 -6.47 4.63 -1.23
N LEU A 111 -6.82 4.85 0.04
CA LEU A 111 -7.89 5.77 0.40
C LEU A 111 -7.54 7.21 0.00
N ALA A 112 -6.29 7.62 0.22
CA ALA A 112 -5.81 8.94 -0.21
C ALA A 112 -5.88 9.10 -1.74
N VAL A 113 -5.52 8.07 -2.52
CA VAL A 113 -5.74 8.07 -3.98
C VAL A 113 -7.22 8.21 -4.31
N ALA A 114 -8.10 7.42 -3.69
CA ALA A 114 -9.54 7.46 -3.96
C ALA A 114 -10.14 8.85 -3.67
N LEU A 115 -9.80 9.44 -2.52
CA LEU A 115 -10.22 10.80 -2.17
C LEU A 115 -9.66 11.85 -3.13
N LEU A 116 -8.39 11.72 -3.51
CA LEU A 116 -7.78 12.63 -4.47
C LEU A 116 -8.42 12.52 -5.86
N SER A 117 -8.86 11.34 -6.27
CA SER A 117 -9.60 11.12 -7.52
C SER A 117 -10.99 11.75 -7.54
N VAL A 118 -11.56 12.12 -6.39
CA VAL A 118 -12.77 12.96 -6.35
C VAL A 118 -12.42 14.42 -6.65
N ALA A 119 -11.30 14.91 -6.13
CA ALA A 119 -10.89 16.32 -6.22
C ALA A 119 -10.11 16.66 -7.50
N LEU A 120 -9.29 15.73 -8.01
CA LEU A 120 -8.37 15.87 -9.13
C LEU A 120 -8.44 14.63 -10.04
N PRO A 121 -9.60 14.35 -10.67
CA PRO A 121 -9.91 13.03 -11.20
C PRO A 121 -8.85 12.51 -12.15
N TRP A 122 -8.44 13.30 -13.15
CA TRP A 122 -7.52 12.80 -14.15
C TRP A 122 -6.08 12.65 -13.60
N GLN A 123 -5.58 13.63 -12.83
CA GLN A 123 -4.17 13.65 -12.40
C GLN A 123 -3.81 12.55 -11.39
N SER A 124 -4.74 12.17 -10.51
CA SER A 124 -4.50 11.09 -9.53
C SER A 124 -4.45 9.72 -10.20
N TRP A 125 -5.27 9.47 -11.23
CA TRP A 125 -5.18 8.25 -12.03
C TRP A 125 -3.84 8.15 -12.75
N TRP A 126 -3.25 9.25 -13.23
CA TRP A 126 -1.94 9.22 -13.88
C TRP A 126 -0.82 8.73 -12.96
N LEU A 127 -0.77 9.22 -11.72
CA LEU A 127 0.21 8.73 -10.75
C LEU A 127 0.01 7.26 -10.42
N TYR A 128 -1.25 6.88 -10.22
CA TYR A 128 -1.62 5.51 -9.88
C TYR A 128 -1.33 4.52 -11.00
N LEU A 129 -1.43 4.94 -12.26
CA LEU A 129 -1.26 4.07 -13.43
C LEU A 129 0.17 4.09 -13.97
N PHE A 130 0.80 5.26 -14.07
CA PHE A 130 2.06 5.41 -14.80
C PHE A 130 3.29 5.51 -13.90
N PHE A 131 3.11 5.67 -12.59
CA PHE A 131 4.23 5.71 -11.64
C PHE A 131 4.15 4.65 -10.52
N PRO A 132 4.02 3.33 -10.83
CA PRO A 132 3.92 2.31 -9.79
C PRO A 132 5.07 2.27 -8.76
N PRO A 133 6.35 2.45 -9.15
CA PRO A 133 7.46 2.49 -8.19
C PRO A 133 7.36 3.66 -7.21
N LEU A 134 6.85 4.82 -7.66
CA LEU A 134 6.60 5.96 -6.79
C LEU A 134 5.50 5.64 -5.78
N MET A 135 4.40 5.03 -6.21
CA MET A 135 3.30 4.62 -5.34
C MET A 135 3.79 3.66 -4.24
N VAL A 136 4.58 2.66 -4.64
CA VAL A 136 5.27 1.75 -3.71
C VAL A 136 6.17 2.51 -2.74
N GLY A 137 6.97 3.45 -3.23
CA GLY A 137 7.86 4.28 -2.42
C GLY A 137 7.11 5.10 -1.37
N ILE A 138 5.99 5.74 -1.76
CA ILE A 138 5.14 6.50 -0.84
C ILE A 138 4.52 5.56 0.21
N GLY A 139 3.97 4.43 -0.21
CA GLY A 139 3.38 3.45 0.71
C GLY A 139 4.39 2.89 1.71
N TYR A 140 5.62 2.61 1.26
CA TYR A 140 6.69 2.12 2.12
C TYR A 140 7.22 3.20 3.06
N PHE A 141 7.46 4.41 2.56
CA PHE A 141 7.84 5.55 3.39
C PHE A 141 6.80 5.80 4.49
N TRP A 142 5.52 5.74 4.14
CA TRP A 142 4.42 5.91 5.07
C TRP A 142 4.41 4.83 6.15
N TYR A 143 4.61 3.57 5.78
CA TYR A 143 4.79 2.48 6.73
C TYR A 143 5.93 2.72 7.71
N ARG A 144 7.11 3.16 7.22
CA ARG A 144 8.26 3.44 8.08
C ARG A 144 8.03 4.62 9.02
N MET A 145 7.38 5.68 8.54
CA MET A 145 7.00 6.83 9.37
C MET A 145 6.01 6.45 10.45
N ARG A 146 5.05 5.58 10.12
CA ARG A 146 4.11 5.06 11.12
C ARG A 146 4.81 4.25 12.19
N LEU A 147 5.70 3.32 11.83
CA LEU A 147 6.47 2.55 12.81
C LEU A 147 7.29 3.46 13.73
N TRP A 148 8.02 4.41 13.15
CA TRP A 148 8.81 5.37 13.93
C TRP A 148 7.94 6.14 14.92
N ARG A 149 6.77 6.62 14.48
CA ARG A 149 5.83 7.32 15.35
C ARG A 149 5.28 6.43 16.45
N ASP A 150 4.89 5.20 16.12
CA ASP A 150 4.33 4.25 17.08
C ASP A 150 5.39 3.92 18.18
N THR A 151 6.68 3.92 17.85
CA THR A 151 7.78 3.87 18.84
C THR A 151 7.89 5.15 19.69
N GLN A 152 7.75 6.34 19.09
CA GLN A 152 7.84 7.62 19.80
C GLN A 152 6.64 7.89 20.74
N GLN A 153 5.50 7.22 20.52
CA GLN A 153 4.27 7.42 21.29
C GLN A 153 4.10 6.44 22.47
N LEU A 154 5.15 5.69 22.82
CA LEU A 154 5.21 4.89 24.05
C LEU A 154 5.12 5.82 25.28
N GLY A 155 3.90 6.05 25.78
CA GLY A 155 3.62 6.92 26.93
C GLY A 155 2.73 8.14 26.66
N ALA A 156 2.23 8.32 25.43
CA ALA A 156 1.33 9.43 25.11
C ALA A 156 -0.14 9.15 25.51
N ASP A 157 -0.84 10.19 25.96
CA ASP A 157 -2.27 10.13 26.31
C ASP A 157 -3.15 9.68 25.13
N ASP A 158 -4.23 8.95 25.41
CA ASP A 158 -5.06 8.29 24.40
C ASP A 158 -5.72 9.27 23.40
N VAL A 159 -6.04 10.49 23.83
CA VAL A 159 -6.56 11.56 22.96
C VAL A 159 -5.50 12.03 21.96
N MET A 160 -4.26 12.23 22.43
CA MET A 160 -3.16 12.71 21.60
C MET A 160 -2.74 11.63 20.58
N ARG A 161 -2.77 10.36 20.99
CA ARG A 161 -2.58 9.21 20.12
C ARG A 161 -3.63 9.12 19.01
N ARG A 162 -4.92 9.29 19.35
CA ARG A 162 -6.02 9.30 18.36
C ARG A 162 -5.96 10.50 17.41
N GLY A 163 -5.67 11.69 17.91
CA GLY A 163 -5.50 12.89 17.09
C GLY A 163 -4.34 12.75 16.10
N ALA A 164 -3.19 12.24 16.57
CA ALA A 164 -2.05 11.95 15.71
C ALA A 164 -2.34 10.84 14.68
N ALA A 165 -3.17 9.85 15.03
CA ALA A 165 -3.62 8.83 14.09
C ALA A 165 -4.44 9.42 12.93
N ILE A 166 -5.36 10.35 13.22
CA ILE A 166 -6.17 11.05 12.20
C ILE A 166 -5.29 11.94 11.32
N LEU A 167 -4.43 12.76 11.90
CA LEU A 167 -3.51 13.62 11.14
C LEU A 167 -2.57 12.81 10.24
N ALA A 168 -2.17 11.63 10.69
CA ALA A 168 -1.36 10.71 9.92
C ALA A 168 -2.06 10.24 8.63
N TRP A 169 -3.38 10.02 8.62
CA TRP A 169 -4.11 9.71 7.37
C TRP A 169 -4.01 10.84 6.32
N LEU A 170 -3.79 12.08 6.75
CA LEU A 170 -3.68 13.22 5.84
C LEU A 170 -2.31 13.28 5.14
N VAL A 171 -1.28 12.59 5.64
CA VAL A 171 0.07 12.66 5.08
C VAL A 171 0.16 12.01 3.69
N PRO A 172 -0.31 10.77 3.47
CA PRO A 172 -0.37 10.22 2.10
C PRO A 172 -1.19 11.09 1.16
N LEU A 173 -2.29 11.68 1.64
CA LEU A 173 -3.12 12.59 0.85
C LEU A 173 -2.35 13.86 0.45
N ALA A 174 -1.63 14.48 1.39
CA ALA A 174 -0.82 15.67 1.11
C ALA A 174 0.33 15.36 0.13
N VAL A 175 1.04 14.25 0.33
CA VAL A 175 2.12 13.80 -0.56
C VAL A 175 1.58 13.54 -1.97
N LEU A 176 0.45 12.82 -2.08
CA LEU A 176 -0.19 12.56 -3.36
C LEU A 176 -0.76 13.82 -4.01
N ALA A 177 -1.33 14.75 -3.24
CA ALA A 177 -1.83 16.01 -3.77
C ALA A 177 -0.70 16.90 -4.32
N VAL A 178 0.46 16.91 -3.66
CA VAL A 178 1.66 17.54 -4.19
C VAL A 178 2.07 16.83 -5.47
N ALA A 179 2.32 15.52 -5.43
CA ALA A 179 2.72 14.74 -6.60
C ALA A 179 1.76 14.93 -7.79
N ALA A 180 0.45 14.98 -7.54
CA ALA A 180 -0.58 15.10 -8.56
C ALA A 180 -0.55 16.46 -9.28
N ARG A 181 -0.13 17.52 -8.56
CA ARG A 181 0.07 18.84 -9.15
C ARG A 181 1.33 18.90 -10.01
N TRP A 182 2.34 18.09 -9.70
CA TRP A 182 3.58 17.98 -10.49
C TRP A 182 3.48 16.95 -11.63
N THR A 183 2.41 16.15 -11.72
CA THR A 183 2.21 15.16 -12.78
C THR A 183 2.44 15.68 -14.20
N PRO A 184 2.00 16.89 -14.60
CA PRO A 184 2.28 17.41 -15.95
C PRO A 184 3.78 17.56 -16.24
N LEU A 185 4.57 17.91 -15.22
CA LEU A 185 6.03 18.04 -15.34
C LEU A 185 6.70 16.66 -15.31
N LEU A 186 6.18 15.72 -14.51
CA LEU A 186 6.67 14.34 -14.48
C LEU A 186 6.43 13.61 -15.81
N LEU A 187 5.29 13.85 -16.47
CA LEU A 187 4.99 13.30 -17.78
C LEU A 187 5.85 13.89 -18.90
N ALA A 188 6.36 15.12 -18.74
CA ALA A 188 7.29 15.72 -19.70
C ALA A 188 8.73 15.17 -19.58
N LEU A 189 9.03 14.38 -18.54
CA LEU A 189 10.32 13.74 -18.31
C LEU A 189 10.39 12.29 -18.85
N ILE A 190 9.29 11.78 -19.41
CA ILE A 190 9.14 10.45 -20.02
C ILE A 190 8.95 10.64 -21.53
#